data_AF-A0A9P6GTP7-F1
#
_entry.id   AF-A0A9P6GTP7-F1
#
_cell.length_a   1.000
_cell.length_b   1.000
_cell.length_c   1.000
_cell.angle_alpha   90.00
_cell.angle_beta   90.00
_cell.angle_gamma   90.00
#
_symmetry.space_group_name_H-M   'P 1'
#
loop_
_entity.id
_entity.type
_entity.pdbx_description
1 polymer ?
#
loop_
_entity_poly.entity_id
_entity_poly.type
_entity_poly.pdbx_seq_one_letter_code
_entity_poly.pdbx_strand_id
1 'polypeptide(L)'
;MVFDSADEAFWFQDKVRQGRVLPDHSQKWVYLPLPEGILRVRTAKNGDVAFDFDSPAHADKFNQSIKKLGRVFQRTHDKPKWDSMSDRSVSPFTVISNLNPAAAPPAPAHNPPALPQVDDIDPDNEYLHNLRSLFAPPVDMSNPFAETRRRHVPFTIASVLSQTDYKEEWEPKERRSDAYLAVQIGILNFLATRAADELHPAQAHFFTENAGTKPHTPTAKQAVELCYFMRSHGFDTYAKLDPRGEKLQLYVANRDTGEYRGQDSLYWEQYMKTGAVVPMEGLARNGVRGRRNALAHIFQGV
;
A
#
# COMPACT_ATOMS: atom_id res chain seq x y z
N MET A 1 -15.15 -25.06 8.62
CA MET A 1 -15.09 -25.75 7.31
C MET A 1 -13.63 -25.82 6.91
N VAL A 2 -13.16 -26.90 6.29
CA VAL A 2 -11.75 -27.10 5.93
C VAL A 2 -11.68 -27.24 4.42
N PHE A 3 -10.76 -26.54 3.78
CA PHE A 3 -10.50 -26.59 2.35
C PHE A 3 -9.12 -27.20 2.11
N ASP A 4 -9.04 -28.04 1.09
CA ASP A 4 -7.81 -28.74 0.72
C ASP A 4 -6.90 -27.86 -0.16
N SER A 5 -7.38 -26.70 -0.61
CA SER A 5 -6.62 -25.76 -1.42
C SER A 5 -6.91 -24.30 -1.08
N ALA A 6 -5.94 -23.42 -1.34
CA ALA A 6 -6.06 -21.98 -1.14
C ALA A 6 -7.13 -21.34 -2.05
N ASP A 7 -7.27 -21.85 -3.28
CA ASP A 7 -8.21 -21.33 -4.27
C ASP A 7 -9.67 -21.56 -3.85
N GLU A 8 -9.97 -22.74 -3.32
CA GLU A 8 -11.29 -23.08 -2.79
C GLU A 8 -11.63 -22.22 -1.56
N ALA A 9 -10.64 -22.06 -0.67
CA ALA A 9 -10.70 -21.19 0.48
C ALA A 9 -10.98 -19.71 0.11
N PHE A 10 -10.27 -19.20 -0.89
CA PHE A 10 -10.43 -17.84 -1.38
C PHE A 10 -11.80 -17.63 -2.03
N TRP A 11 -12.22 -18.56 -2.90
CA TRP A 11 -13.53 -18.51 -3.54
C TRP A 11 -14.66 -18.53 -2.50
N PHE A 12 -14.52 -19.33 -1.45
CA PHE A 12 -15.46 -19.36 -0.34
C PHE A 12 -15.47 -18.04 0.45
N GLN A 13 -14.31 -17.46 0.76
CA GLN A 13 -14.19 -16.18 1.46
C GLN A 13 -14.85 -15.02 0.68
N ASP A 14 -14.77 -15.03 -0.66
CA ASP A 14 -15.45 -14.05 -1.53
C ASP A 14 -16.99 -14.12 -1.39
N LYS A 15 -17.55 -15.32 -1.16
CA LYS A 15 -18.99 -15.53 -1.02
C LYS A 15 -19.51 -15.32 0.39
N VAL A 16 -18.63 -15.36 1.39
CA VAL A 16 -19.03 -15.27 2.78
C VAL A 16 -18.64 -13.93 3.38
N ARG A 17 -19.66 -13.11 3.63
CA ARG A 17 -19.50 -11.78 4.27
C ARG A 17 -19.04 -11.86 5.72
N GLN A 18 -19.11 -13.03 6.36
CA GLN A 18 -18.90 -13.19 7.80
C GLN A 18 -17.97 -14.36 8.13
N GLY A 19 -16.66 -14.14 8.19
CA GLY A 19 -15.70 -15.16 8.61
C GLY A 19 -14.29 -14.82 8.14
N ARG A 20 -13.31 -15.61 8.59
CA ARG A 20 -11.96 -15.61 8.02
C ARG A 20 -11.51 -17.02 7.70
N VAL A 21 -10.85 -17.16 6.56
CA VAL A 21 -10.10 -18.36 6.22
C VAL A 21 -8.63 -18.16 6.59
N LEU A 22 -8.08 -19.09 7.37
CA LEU A 22 -6.69 -19.07 7.81
C LEU A 22 -5.98 -20.38 7.40
N PRO A 23 -4.68 -20.33 7.05
CA PRO A 23 -3.90 -21.55 6.86
C PRO A 23 -3.63 -22.21 8.23
N ASP A 24 -3.83 -23.52 8.30
CA ASP A 24 -3.44 -24.38 9.40
C ASP A 24 -1.97 -24.85 9.23
N HIS A 25 -1.36 -25.32 10.32
CA HIS A 25 0.00 -25.87 10.34
C HIS A 25 0.19 -27.06 9.39
N SER A 26 -0.91 -27.71 8.98
CA SER A 26 -0.94 -28.80 8.00
C SER A 26 -1.08 -28.36 6.54
N GLN A 27 -0.92 -27.05 6.23
CA GLN A 27 -1.18 -26.44 4.92
C GLN A 27 -2.64 -26.55 4.42
N LYS A 28 -3.57 -26.96 5.29
CA LYS A 28 -5.01 -26.91 5.03
C LYS A 28 -5.56 -25.54 5.35
N TRP A 29 -6.67 -25.14 4.72
CA TRP A 29 -7.27 -23.84 4.97
C TRP A 29 -8.53 -24.01 5.80
N VAL A 30 -8.65 -23.30 6.91
CA VAL A 30 -9.76 -23.45 7.84
C VAL A 30 -10.59 -22.17 7.83
N TYR A 31 -11.85 -22.28 7.41
CA TYR A 31 -12.83 -21.23 7.61
C TYR A 31 -13.32 -21.22 9.05
N LEU A 32 -13.08 -20.08 9.70
CA LEU A 32 -13.63 -19.70 10.99
C LEU A 32 -14.84 -18.80 10.72
N PRO A 33 -16.08 -19.29 10.91
CA PRO A 33 -17.23 -18.39 10.89
C PRO A 33 -17.02 -17.31 11.94
N LEU A 34 -17.42 -16.06 11.66
CA LEU A 34 -17.46 -15.02 12.69
C LEU A 34 -18.50 -15.46 13.73
N PRO A 35 -18.11 -15.89 14.94
CA PRO A 35 -19.07 -16.15 16.00
C PRO A 35 -19.88 -14.90 16.30
N GLU A 36 -21.12 -15.16 16.69
CA GLU A 36 -22.03 -14.18 17.26
C GLU A 36 -21.34 -13.40 18.38
N GLY A 37 -21.47 -12.07 18.36
CA GLY A 37 -20.91 -11.19 19.38
C GLY A 37 -19.44 -10.78 19.21
N ILE A 38 -18.77 -11.10 18.10
CA ILE A 38 -17.45 -10.49 17.83
C ILE A 38 -17.57 -8.99 17.61
N LEU A 39 -16.76 -8.23 18.34
CA LEU A 39 -16.52 -6.82 18.12
C LEU A 39 -15.33 -6.60 17.18
N ARG A 40 -14.24 -7.35 17.39
CA ARG A 40 -12.98 -7.13 16.68
C ARG A 40 -12.14 -8.40 16.59
N VAL A 41 -11.37 -8.52 15.52
CA VAL A 41 -10.27 -9.50 15.38
C VAL A 41 -8.97 -8.73 15.26
N ARG A 42 -7.94 -9.12 16.01
CA ARG A 42 -6.61 -8.48 15.99
C ARG A 42 -5.51 -9.53 16.04
N THR A 43 -4.38 -9.25 15.41
CA THR A 43 -3.16 -10.06 15.57
C THR A 43 -2.48 -9.66 16.88
N ALA A 44 -2.25 -10.62 17.76
CA ALA A 44 -1.49 -10.44 18.99
C ALA A 44 0.02 -10.57 18.74
N LYS A 45 0.85 -10.18 19.72
CA LYS A 45 2.31 -10.36 19.64
C LYS A 45 2.61 -11.85 19.47
N ASN A 46 3.49 -12.19 18.53
CA ASN A 46 3.89 -13.55 18.10
C ASN A 46 2.99 -14.22 17.04
N GLY A 47 2.09 -13.48 16.40
CA GLY A 47 1.28 -14.01 15.29
C GLY A 47 0.01 -14.75 15.72
N ASP A 48 -0.29 -14.78 17.03
CA ASP A 48 -1.56 -15.26 17.55
C ASP A 48 -2.72 -14.37 17.09
N VAL A 49 -3.94 -14.91 17.06
CA VAL A 49 -5.16 -14.15 16.73
C VAL A 49 -5.98 -13.97 18.01
N ALA A 50 -6.30 -12.72 18.34
CA ALA A 50 -7.17 -12.36 19.44
C ALA A 50 -8.54 -11.89 18.90
N PHE A 51 -9.59 -12.37 19.56
CA PHE A 51 -10.98 -12.05 19.27
C PHE A 51 -11.55 -11.29 20.46
N ASP A 52 -12.05 -10.08 20.22
CA ASP A 52 -12.75 -9.29 21.22
C ASP A 52 -14.26 -9.53 21.03
N PHE A 53 -14.94 -9.91 22.12
CA PHE A 53 -16.38 -10.19 22.15
C PHE A 53 -17.14 -9.12 22.93
N ASP A 54 -18.41 -8.92 22.59
CA ASP A 54 -19.34 -8.03 23.31
C ASP A 54 -19.72 -8.56 24.70
N SER A 55 -19.63 -9.88 24.92
CA SER A 55 -19.93 -10.54 26.18
C SER A 55 -19.01 -11.75 26.44
N PRO A 56 -18.70 -12.04 27.72
CA PRO A 56 -17.98 -13.26 28.10
C PRO A 56 -18.70 -14.54 27.66
N ALA A 57 -20.03 -14.53 27.65
CA ALA A 57 -20.83 -15.67 27.22
C ALA A 57 -20.60 -16.02 25.74
N HIS A 58 -20.47 -15.02 24.87
CA HIS A 58 -20.14 -15.24 23.46
C HIS A 58 -18.70 -15.72 23.28
N ALA A 59 -17.73 -15.19 24.05
CA ALA A 59 -16.37 -15.69 24.05
C ALA A 59 -16.29 -17.16 24.50
N ASP A 60 -17.03 -17.54 25.54
CA ASP A 60 -17.08 -18.92 26.05
C ASP A 60 -17.78 -19.86 25.05
N LYS A 61 -18.90 -19.43 24.44
CA LYS A 61 -19.61 -20.19 23.40
C LYS A 61 -18.72 -20.42 22.17
N PHE A 62 -17.97 -19.40 21.74
CA PHE A 62 -16.99 -19.55 20.67
C PHE A 62 -15.84 -20.47 21.07
N ASN A 63 -15.28 -20.29 22.27
CA ASN A 63 -14.18 -21.15 22.71
C ASN A 63 -14.63 -22.61 22.78
N GLN A 64 -15.86 -22.89 23.22
CA GLN A 64 -16.46 -24.22 23.16
C GLN A 64 -16.60 -24.74 21.73
N SER A 65 -17.01 -23.90 20.77
CA SER A 65 -17.15 -24.30 19.35
C SER A 65 -15.81 -24.65 18.69
N ILE A 66 -14.71 -24.03 19.14
CA ILE A 66 -13.33 -24.38 18.75
C ILE A 66 -12.69 -25.40 19.71
N LYS A 67 -13.48 -26.24 20.40
CA LYS A 67 -13.01 -27.31 21.29
C LYS A 67 -12.05 -26.85 22.41
N LYS A 68 -12.25 -25.63 22.91
CA LYS A 68 -11.43 -24.97 23.95
C LYS A 68 -9.95 -24.82 23.58
N LEU A 69 -9.65 -24.68 22.29
CA LEU A 69 -8.28 -24.41 21.81
C LEU A 69 -7.81 -22.99 22.18
N GLY A 70 -8.73 -22.04 22.39
CA GLY A 70 -8.42 -20.68 22.79
C GLY A 70 -8.39 -20.47 24.31
N ARG A 71 -7.84 -19.33 24.74
CA ARG A 71 -7.91 -18.84 26.13
C ARG A 71 -8.88 -17.66 26.21
N VAL A 72 -9.83 -17.73 27.14
CA VAL A 72 -10.80 -16.65 27.39
C VAL A 72 -10.30 -15.79 28.56
N PHE A 73 -10.18 -14.49 28.35
CA PHE A 73 -9.80 -13.53 29.38
C PHE A 73 -11.05 -12.78 29.84
N GLN A 74 -11.54 -13.08 31.05
CA GLN A 74 -12.87 -12.62 31.46
C GLN A 74 -12.92 -11.15 31.94
N ARG A 75 -11.81 -10.46 32.22
CA ARG A 75 -11.82 -9.07 32.75
C ARG A 75 -10.51 -8.31 32.50
N THR A 76 -10.59 -6.97 32.53
CA THR A 76 -9.50 -6.01 32.30
C THR A 76 -8.30 -6.12 33.24
N HIS A 77 -8.46 -6.71 34.42
CA HIS A 77 -7.35 -6.89 35.37
C HIS A 77 -6.43 -8.07 35.05
N ASP A 78 -6.96 -9.10 34.37
CA ASP A 78 -6.19 -10.26 33.89
C ASP A 78 -5.82 -10.12 32.41
N LYS A 79 -6.10 -8.96 31.79
CA LYS A 79 -5.55 -8.63 30.49
C LYS A 79 -4.03 -8.67 30.63
N PRO A 80 -3.32 -9.43 29.78
CA PRO A 80 -1.88 -9.41 29.87
C PRO A 80 -1.40 -7.98 29.59
N LYS A 81 -0.32 -7.58 30.28
CA LYS A 81 0.17 -6.19 30.42
C LYS A 81 0.32 -5.38 29.12
N TRP A 82 0.16 -5.99 27.95
CA TRP A 82 0.16 -5.35 26.64
C TRP A 82 -1.11 -4.53 26.31
N ASP A 83 -2.22 -4.69 27.03
CA ASP A 83 -3.48 -3.98 26.74
C ASP A 83 -3.64 -2.63 27.50
N SER A 84 -2.67 -2.25 28.35
CA SER A 84 -2.78 -1.05 29.21
C SER A 84 -2.31 0.27 28.56
N MET A 85 -2.03 0.28 27.25
CA MET A 85 -1.47 1.48 26.57
C MET A 85 -2.38 2.10 25.50
N SER A 86 -3.56 1.53 25.21
CA SER A 86 -4.45 2.04 24.16
C SER A 86 -5.76 2.67 24.63
N ASP A 87 -6.07 2.68 25.93
CA ASP A 87 -7.30 3.29 26.45
C ASP A 87 -7.07 4.74 26.97
N ARG A 88 -7.13 5.70 26.05
CA ARG A 88 -7.72 7.01 26.36
C ARG A 88 -9.10 7.07 25.73
N SER A 89 -10.10 7.00 26.61
CA SER A 89 -11.53 7.15 26.35
C SER A 89 -11.86 8.38 25.51
N VAL A 90 -12.72 8.22 24.49
CA VAL A 90 -13.76 9.21 24.15
C VAL A 90 -15.01 8.44 23.66
N SER A 91 -16.13 8.72 24.32
CA SER A 91 -17.49 8.22 24.02
C SER A 91 -18.15 8.95 22.82
N PRO A 92 -19.29 8.47 22.27
CA PRO A 92 -19.65 8.62 20.86
C PRO A 92 -20.67 9.73 20.51
N PHE A 93 -20.60 10.16 19.24
CA PHE A 93 -21.62 10.75 18.34
C PHE A 93 -22.49 11.95 18.77
N THR A 94 -22.56 12.99 17.93
CA THR A 94 -23.82 13.53 17.33
C THR A 94 -23.51 14.39 16.08
N VAL A 95 -24.35 14.25 15.05
CA VAL A 95 -24.41 15.02 13.80
C VAL A 95 -25.44 16.14 13.93
N ILE A 96 -25.13 17.37 13.47
CA ILE A 96 -26.14 18.36 13.07
C ILE A 96 -25.73 19.01 11.75
N SER A 97 -26.61 18.88 10.77
CA SER A 97 -26.62 19.58 9.48
C SER A 97 -27.33 20.93 9.63
N ASN A 98 -26.79 22.02 9.06
CA ASN A 98 -27.47 22.75 7.97
C ASN A 98 -26.85 24.12 7.62
N LEU A 99 -26.62 24.26 6.31
CA LEU A 99 -26.98 25.37 5.40
C LEU A 99 -26.63 26.81 5.79
N ASN A 100 -25.70 27.39 5.03
CA ASN A 100 -25.88 28.73 4.46
C ASN A 100 -25.00 28.89 3.20
N PRO A 101 -25.56 29.19 2.01
CA PRO A 101 -24.78 29.78 0.94
C PRO A 101 -25.22 31.24 0.72
N ALA A 102 -24.38 32.17 1.16
CA ALA A 102 -24.46 33.56 0.75
C ALA A 102 -23.87 33.70 -0.67
N ALA A 103 -24.57 34.49 -1.48
CA ALA A 103 -24.34 34.71 -2.90
C ALA A 103 -22.91 35.17 -3.24
N ALA A 104 -22.33 34.56 -4.27
CA ALA A 104 -21.16 35.08 -4.98
C ALA A 104 -21.61 35.92 -6.20
N PRO A 105 -20.95 37.05 -6.49
CA PRO A 105 -21.25 37.90 -7.65
C PRO A 105 -20.78 37.26 -8.98
N PRO A 106 -21.37 37.64 -10.12
CA PRO A 106 -21.01 37.08 -11.43
C PRO A 106 -19.61 37.53 -11.87
N ALA A 107 -18.81 36.57 -12.32
CA ALA A 107 -17.50 36.80 -12.94
C ALA A 107 -17.66 37.32 -14.39
N PRO A 108 -16.77 38.22 -14.85
CA PRO A 108 -16.77 38.72 -16.22
C PRO A 108 -16.33 37.67 -17.24
N ALA A 109 -16.95 37.71 -18.43
CA ALA A 109 -16.68 36.82 -19.54
C ALA A 109 -15.27 37.07 -20.13
N HIS A 110 -14.36 36.12 -19.93
CA HIS A 110 -13.12 36.02 -20.69
C HIS A 110 -13.26 34.93 -21.75
N ASN A 111 -13.07 35.31 -23.02
CA ASN A 111 -12.97 34.38 -24.14
C ASN A 111 -11.75 33.46 -23.94
N PRO A 112 -11.91 32.13 -24.10
CA PRO A 112 -10.78 31.21 -24.02
C PRO A 112 -9.84 31.40 -25.22
N PRO A 113 -8.51 31.34 -25.01
CA PRO A 113 -7.55 31.26 -26.11
C PRO A 113 -7.74 29.95 -26.87
N ALA A 114 -7.60 30.02 -28.19
CA ALA A 114 -7.67 28.85 -29.07
C ALA A 114 -6.66 27.78 -28.62
N LEU A 115 -7.16 26.57 -28.39
CA LEU A 115 -6.33 25.40 -28.12
C LEU A 115 -5.48 25.08 -29.36
N PRO A 116 -4.18 24.81 -29.21
CA PRO A 116 -3.39 24.24 -30.29
C PRO A 116 -3.95 22.85 -30.64
N GLN A 117 -4.19 22.61 -31.93
CA GLN A 117 -4.53 21.29 -32.43
C GLN A 117 -3.32 20.37 -32.21
N VAL A 118 -3.53 19.30 -31.43
CA VAL A 118 -2.55 18.24 -31.17
C VAL A 118 -2.79 17.17 -32.23
N ASP A 119 -2.16 17.32 -33.40
CA ASP A 119 -2.28 16.37 -34.52
C ASP A 119 -1.02 15.51 -34.73
N ASP A 120 -0.07 15.49 -33.79
CA ASP A 120 1.12 14.64 -33.86
C ASP A 120 1.24 13.76 -32.60
N ILE A 121 0.43 12.69 -32.55
CA ILE A 121 0.72 11.55 -31.66
C ILE A 121 1.55 10.56 -32.48
N ASP A 122 2.86 10.56 -32.23
CA ASP A 122 3.83 9.66 -32.84
C ASP A 122 3.50 8.19 -32.45
N PRO A 123 3.08 7.35 -33.40
CA PRO A 123 2.75 5.95 -33.13
C PRO A 123 3.95 5.08 -32.76
N ASP A 124 5.18 5.58 -32.95
CA ASP A 124 6.43 4.85 -32.69
C ASP A 124 7.09 5.24 -31.36
N ASN A 125 6.28 5.46 -30.31
CA ASN A 125 6.79 5.72 -28.97
C ASN A 125 7.42 4.44 -28.36
N GLU A 126 8.66 4.13 -28.77
CA GLU A 126 9.53 3.03 -28.29
C GLU A 126 9.59 2.93 -26.75
N TYR A 127 9.27 4.01 -26.04
CA TYR A 127 9.33 4.08 -24.59
C TYR A 127 8.31 3.19 -23.87
N LEU A 128 7.08 3.10 -24.40
CA LEU A 128 6.07 2.18 -23.85
C LEU A 128 6.44 0.71 -24.09
N HIS A 129 7.18 0.43 -25.17
CA HIS A 129 7.70 -0.90 -25.45
C HIS A 129 8.83 -1.30 -24.49
N ASN A 130 9.72 -0.38 -24.12
CA ASN A 130 10.76 -0.64 -23.12
C ASN A 130 10.20 -0.83 -21.70
N LEU A 131 9.18 -0.05 -21.32
CA LEU A 131 8.45 -0.24 -20.06
C LEU A 131 7.72 -1.59 -20.03
N ARG A 132 7.12 -2.02 -21.14
CA ARG A 132 6.56 -3.37 -21.25
C ARG A 132 7.64 -4.45 -21.17
N SER A 133 8.80 -4.25 -21.78
CA SER A 133 9.87 -5.25 -21.82
C SER A 133 10.51 -5.51 -20.44
N LEU A 134 10.73 -4.47 -19.64
CA LEU A 134 11.32 -4.58 -18.30
C LEU A 134 10.44 -5.32 -17.28
N PHE A 135 9.13 -5.37 -17.51
CA PHE A 135 8.16 -5.92 -16.55
C PHE A 135 7.22 -6.99 -17.13
N ALA A 136 7.30 -7.30 -18.43
CA ALA A 136 6.54 -8.40 -19.00
C ALA A 136 7.15 -9.74 -18.53
N PRO A 137 6.33 -10.64 -17.96
CA PRO A 137 6.80 -11.99 -17.69
C PRO A 137 7.17 -12.67 -19.03
N PRO A 138 8.30 -13.41 -19.10
CA PRO A 138 8.67 -14.13 -20.30
C PRO A 138 7.58 -15.16 -20.63
N VAL A 139 6.89 -14.95 -21.75
CA VAL A 139 5.89 -15.90 -22.26
C VAL A 139 6.64 -16.96 -23.07
N ASP A 140 6.99 -18.07 -22.43
CA ASP A 140 7.55 -19.23 -23.12
C ASP A 140 6.44 -19.94 -23.89
N MET A 141 6.37 -19.72 -25.20
CA MET A 141 5.39 -20.35 -26.09
C MET A 141 5.78 -21.77 -26.52
N SER A 142 6.94 -22.29 -26.10
CA SER A 142 7.47 -23.54 -26.64
C SER A 142 6.97 -24.82 -25.93
N ASN A 143 6.21 -24.70 -24.83
CA ASN A 143 5.78 -25.87 -24.06
C ASN A 143 4.25 -26.03 -23.99
N PRO A 144 3.63 -26.81 -24.90
CA PRO A 144 2.18 -27.10 -24.86
C PRO A 144 1.77 -27.98 -23.67
N PHE A 145 2.75 -28.49 -22.91
CA PHE A 145 2.56 -29.26 -21.67
C PHE A 145 3.06 -28.51 -20.43
N ALA A 146 3.16 -27.18 -20.48
CA ALA A 146 3.31 -26.40 -19.26
C ALA A 146 2.03 -26.62 -18.41
N GLU A 147 2.09 -27.66 -17.57
CA GLU A 147 1.22 -27.90 -16.43
C GLU A 147 0.79 -26.56 -15.87
N THR A 148 -0.51 -26.40 -15.67
CA THR A 148 -1.16 -25.28 -15.02
C THR A 148 -0.48 -25.01 -13.68
N ARG A 149 0.66 -24.31 -13.72
CA ARG A 149 1.37 -23.82 -12.56
C ARG A 149 0.36 -22.91 -11.90
N ARG A 150 -0.17 -23.38 -10.77
CA ARG A 150 -1.08 -22.62 -9.92
C ARG A 150 -0.51 -21.21 -9.85
N ARG A 151 -1.22 -20.26 -10.44
CA ARG A 151 -0.77 -18.86 -10.46
C ARG A 151 -0.71 -18.46 -9.00
N HIS A 152 0.51 -18.34 -8.48
CA HIS A 152 0.72 -17.90 -7.11
C HIS A 152 0.16 -16.48 -7.05
N VAL A 153 -1.03 -16.33 -6.47
CA VAL A 153 -1.62 -15.02 -6.29
C VAL A 153 -0.78 -14.31 -5.24
N PRO A 154 -0.08 -13.22 -5.58
CA PRO A 154 0.68 -12.48 -4.59
C PRO A 154 -0.27 -12.03 -3.47
N PHE A 155 0.11 -12.28 -2.21
CA PHE A 155 -0.64 -11.79 -1.06
C PHE A 155 0.24 -10.77 -0.33
N THR A 156 -0.36 -9.63 0.00
CA THR A 156 0.33 -8.55 0.72
C THR A 156 0.15 -8.76 2.22
N ILE A 157 1.24 -8.80 2.99
CA ILE A 157 1.14 -8.80 4.47
C ILE A 157 0.62 -7.42 4.93
N ALA A 158 -0.08 -7.35 6.06
CA ALA A 158 -0.70 -6.12 6.58
C ALA A 158 0.27 -4.93 6.59
N SER A 159 -0.21 -3.78 6.10
CA SER A 159 0.55 -2.52 6.08
C SER A 159 0.98 -2.10 7.50
N VAL A 160 2.22 -1.62 7.62
CA VAL A 160 2.75 -1.07 8.88
C VAL A 160 2.39 0.40 9.08
N LEU A 161 1.96 1.06 8.00
CA LEU A 161 1.45 2.42 8.05
C LEU A 161 -0.04 2.41 8.37
N SER A 162 -0.54 3.51 8.96
CA SER A 162 -1.97 3.71 9.07
C SER A 162 -2.59 3.75 7.66
N GLN A 163 -3.87 3.37 7.56
CA GLN A 163 -4.62 3.58 6.33
C GLN A 163 -4.57 5.07 5.94
N THR A 164 -4.45 5.34 4.65
CA THR A 164 -4.48 6.69 4.13
C THR A 164 -5.91 7.03 3.71
N ASP A 165 -6.34 8.26 4.01
CA ASP A 165 -7.64 8.78 3.55
C ASP A 165 -7.59 9.23 2.08
N TYR A 166 -6.43 9.15 1.43
CA TYR A 166 -6.24 9.57 0.05
C TYR A 166 -7.22 8.91 -0.91
N LYS A 167 -7.84 9.73 -1.75
CA LYS A 167 -8.70 9.28 -2.86
C LYS A 167 -8.24 9.91 -4.16
N GLU A 168 -8.13 9.10 -5.19
CA GLU A 168 -7.70 9.52 -6.53
C GLU A 168 -8.62 10.58 -7.14
N GLU A 169 -9.89 10.58 -6.76
CA GLU A 169 -10.91 11.57 -7.16
C GLU A 169 -10.64 12.99 -6.65
N TRP A 170 -9.74 13.14 -5.66
CA TRP A 170 -9.32 14.45 -5.15
C TRP A 170 -8.22 15.09 -6.01
N GLU A 171 -7.60 14.33 -6.91
CA GLU A 171 -6.65 14.87 -7.88
C GLU A 171 -7.40 15.67 -8.97
N PRO A 172 -6.95 16.89 -9.30
CA PRO A 172 -7.51 17.63 -10.42
C PRO A 172 -7.27 16.88 -11.74
N LYS A 173 -8.34 16.62 -12.50
CA LYS A 173 -8.29 15.87 -13.77
C LYS A 173 -7.29 16.44 -14.77
N GLU A 174 -7.16 17.76 -14.81
CA GLU A 174 -6.25 18.51 -15.68
C GLU A 174 -4.77 18.17 -15.48
N ARG A 175 -4.40 17.46 -14.40
CA ARG A 175 -3.00 17.15 -14.06
C ARG A 175 -2.56 15.73 -14.40
N ARG A 176 -3.46 14.90 -14.91
CA ARG A 176 -3.14 13.53 -15.31
C ARG A 176 -2.53 13.54 -16.71
N SER A 177 -1.22 13.81 -16.78
CA SER A 177 -0.48 13.61 -18.01
C SER A 177 -0.47 12.12 -18.39
N ASP A 178 -0.33 11.83 -19.69
CA ASP A 178 -0.24 10.44 -20.17
C ASP A 178 0.93 9.68 -19.52
N ALA A 179 2.04 10.37 -19.24
CA ALA A 179 3.18 9.82 -18.51
C ALA A 179 2.80 9.42 -17.07
N TYR A 180 2.06 10.26 -16.36
CA TYR A 180 1.59 9.96 -15.00
C TYR A 180 0.65 8.76 -14.98
N LEU A 181 -0.30 8.71 -15.92
CA LEU A 181 -1.23 7.58 -16.08
C LEU A 181 -0.49 6.29 -16.45
N ALA A 182 0.50 6.36 -17.34
CA ALA A 182 1.31 5.20 -17.71
C ALA A 182 2.07 4.62 -16.51
N VAL A 183 2.58 5.47 -15.61
CA VAL A 183 3.20 5.02 -14.35
C VAL A 183 2.18 4.39 -13.41
N GLN A 184 0.99 4.98 -13.25
CA GLN A 184 -0.07 4.38 -12.43
C GLN A 184 -0.44 2.98 -12.94
N ILE A 185 -0.59 2.81 -14.26
CA ILE A 185 -0.80 1.50 -14.89
C ILE A 185 0.37 0.55 -14.61
N GLY A 186 1.61 1.04 -14.68
CA GLY A 186 2.82 0.28 -14.34
C GLY A 186 2.81 -0.24 -12.89
N ILE A 187 2.38 0.59 -11.94
CA ILE A 187 2.23 0.21 -10.53
C ILE A 187 1.14 -0.85 -10.35
N LEU A 188 0.00 -0.72 -11.04
CA LEU A 188 -1.07 -1.71 -10.99
C LEU A 188 -0.64 -3.05 -11.61
N ASN A 189 0.12 -3.01 -12.69
CA ASN A 189 0.71 -4.22 -13.31
C ASN A 189 1.74 -4.88 -12.39
N PHE A 190 2.51 -4.10 -11.64
CA PHE A 190 3.38 -4.63 -10.59
C PHE A 190 2.56 -5.43 -9.58
N LEU A 191 1.47 -4.87 -9.06
CA LEU A 191 0.60 -5.55 -8.09
C LEU A 191 -0.11 -6.80 -8.65
N ALA A 192 -0.32 -6.86 -9.95
CA ALA A 192 -0.88 -8.06 -10.59
C ALA A 192 0.08 -9.26 -10.55
N THR A 193 1.38 -9.02 -10.36
CA THR A 193 2.43 -10.06 -10.42
C THR A 193 3.22 -10.20 -9.12
N ARG A 194 3.21 -9.20 -8.25
CA ARG A 194 4.01 -9.11 -7.02
C ARG A 194 3.19 -8.55 -5.88
N ALA A 195 3.56 -8.90 -4.65
CA ALA A 195 2.92 -8.35 -3.47
C ALA A 195 3.41 -6.92 -3.21
N ALA A 196 2.59 -6.07 -2.57
CA ALA A 196 2.95 -4.66 -2.37
C ALA A 196 4.17 -4.47 -1.46
N ASP A 197 4.45 -5.44 -0.60
CA ASP A 197 5.59 -5.46 0.31
C ASP A 197 6.90 -5.93 -0.33
N GLU A 198 6.85 -6.39 -1.57
CA GLU A 198 8.03 -6.63 -2.40
C GLU A 198 8.53 -5.35 -3.09
N LEU A 199 7.90 -4.19 -2.86
CA LEU A 199 8.31 -2.93 -3.48
C LEU A 199 9.70 -2.50 -2.98
N HIS A 200 10.68 -2.61 -3.85
CA HIS A 200 12.03 -2.15 -3.56
C HIS A 200 12.15 -0.62 -3.75
N PRO A 201 12.97 0.09 -2.95
CA PRO A 201 13.24 1.53 -3.12
C PRO A 201 13.64 1.92 -4.55
N ALA A 202 14.46 1.10 -5.22
CA ALA A 202 14.83 1.30 -6.63
C ALA A 202 13.62 1.36 -7.57
N GLN A 203 12.63 0.51 -7.34
CA GLN A 203 11.42 0.46 -8.15
C GLN A 203 10.49 1.64 -7.83
N ALA A 204 10.37 2.00 -6.55
CA ALA A 204 9.62 3.18 -6.13
C ALA A 204 10.22 4.47 -6.74
N HIS A 205 11.55 4.61 -6.77
CA HIS A 205 12.23 5.71 -7.46
C HIS A 205 11.95 5.69 -8.95
N PHE A 206 12.07 4.53 -9.61
CA PHE A 206 11.79 4.39 -11.03
C PHE A 206 10.36 4.83 -11.39
N PHE A 207 9.36 4.39 -10.63
CA PHE A 207 7.98 4.84 -10.83
C PHE A 207 7.87 6.36 -10.66
N THR A 208 8.46 6.92 -9.60
CA THR A 208 8.39 8.36 -9.32
C THR A 208 9.07 9.17 -10.41
N GLU A 209 10.27 8.81 -10.82
CA GLU A 209 11.05 9.48 -11.85
C GLU A 209 10.30 9.56 -13.19
N ASN A 210 9.61 8.48 -13.57
CA ASN A 210 8.87 8.39 -14.83
C ASN A 210 7.49 9.08 -14.78
N ALA A 211 7.06 9.60 -13.62
CA ALA A 211 5.76 10.25 -13.47
C ALA A 211 5.73 11.68 -14.06
N GLY A 212 6.91 12.24 -14.35
CA GLY A 212 7.06 13.52 -15.04
C GLY A 212 6.96 13.39 -16.56
N THR A 213 6.58 14.48 -17.24
CA THR A 213 6.66 14.58 -18.70
C THR A 213 8.09 14.86 -19.12
N LYS A 214 8.74 13.94 -19.81
CA LYS A 214 10.10 14.14 -20.33
C LYS A 214 10.18 15.41 -21.22
N PRO A 215 11.25 16.21 -21.11
CA PRO A 215 12.50 15.97 -20.37
C PRO A 215 12.44 16.37 -18.88
N HIS A 216 11.27 16.77 -18.38
CA HIS A 216 11.11 17.28 -17.03
C HIS A 216 10.93 16.15 -16.01
N THR A 217 11.63 16.28 -14.88
CA THR A 217 11.40 15.48 -13.68
C THR A 217 10.01 15.78 -13.11
N PRO A 218 9.38 14.83 -12.40
CA PRO A 218 8.10 15.09 -11.72
C PRO A 218 8.22 16.30 -10.78
N THR A 219 7.15 17.07 -10.71
CA THR A 219 7.02 18.10 -9.68
C THR A 219 6.93 17.46 -8.30
N ALA A 220 7.31 18.18 -7.24
CA ALA A 220 7.17 17.71 -5.86
C ALA A 220 5.73 17.29 -5.54
N LYS A 221 4.77 17.98 -6.14
CA LYS A 221 3.35 17.63 -6.01
C LYS A 221 3.03 16.27 -6.64
N GLN A 222 3.43 16.04 -7.90
CA GLN A 222 3.22 14.75 -8.57
C GLN A 222 3.92 13.60 -7.84
N ALA A 223 5.12 13.83 -7.31
CA ALA A 223 5.83 12.82 -6.54
C ALA A 223 5.08 12.43 -5.24
N VAL A 224 4.50 13.41 -4.55
CA VAL A 224 3.66 13.16 -3.36
C VAL A 224 2.35 12.46 -3.76
N GLU A 225 1.67 12.91 -4.80
CA GLU A 225 0.43 12.30 -5.30
C GLU A 225 0.67 10.82 -5.66
N LEU A 226 1.75 10.52 -6.38
CA LEU A 226 2.12 9.14 -6.71
C LEU A 226 2.45 8.32 -5.45
N CYS A 227 3.15 8.91 -4.48
CA CYS A 227 3.45 8.24 -3.21
C CYS A 227 2.17 7.83 -2.46
N TYR A 228 1.13 8.67 -2.48
CA TYR A 228 -0.16 8.38 -1.86
C TYR A 228 -1.02 7.43 -2.70
N PHE A 229 -0.92 7.50 -4.04
CA PHE A 229 -1.51 6.51 -4.94
C PHE A 229 -0.94 5.11 -4.67
N MET A 230 0.38 4.97 -4.51
CA MET A 230 0.98 3.70 -4.08
C MET A 230 0.42 3.30 -2.71
N ARG A 231 0.40 4.22 -1.74
CA ARG A 231 -0.10 3.92 -0.40
C ARG A 231 -1.55 3.46 -0.37
N SER A 232 -2.44 4.01 -1.20
CA SER A 232 -3.84 3.57 -1.26
C SER A 232 -4.02 2.16 -1.82
N HIS A 233 -3.01 1.64 -2.53
CA HIS A 233 -2.97 0.27 -3.05
C HIS A 233 -2.18 -0.70 -2.15
N GLY A 234 -1.86 -0.29 -0.92
CA GLY A 234 -1.28 -1.18 0.10
C GLY A 234 0.25 -1.17 0.15
N PHE A 235 0.92 -0.36 -0.67
CA PHE A 235 2.36 -0.13 -0.52
C PHE A 235 2.64 0.66 0.76
N ASP A 236 3.69 0.29 1.49
CA ASP A 236 4.10 0.99 2.71
C ASP A 236 4.98 2.22 2.40
N THR A 237 4.49 3.11 1.53
CA THR A 237 5.19 4.33 1.13
C THR A 237 4.69 5.55 1.90
N TYR A 238 5.58 6.49 2.25
CA TYR A 238 5.18 7.76 2.85
C TYR A 238 6.09 8.92 2.46
N ALA A 239 5.54 10.13 2.60
CA ALA A 239 6.26 11.38 2.38
C ALA A 239 6.63 12.04 3.72
N LYS A 240 7.79 12.67 3.76
CA LYS A 240 8.27 13.49 4.87
C LYS A 240 8.79 14.80 4.30
N LEU A 241 8.40 15.91 4.90
CA LEU A 241 9.00 17.20 4.64
C LEU A 241 10.12 17.43 5.67
N ASP A 242 11.28 17.88 5.21
CA ASP A 242 12.35 18.32 6.09
C ASP A 242 11.82 19.42 7.05
N PRO A 243 12.28 19.51 8.32
CA PRO A 243 11.77 20.51 9.26
C PRO A 243 11.90 21.96 8.78
N ARG A 244 12.82 22.24 7.85
CA ARG A 244 12.98 23.57 7.25
C ARG A 244 12.07 23.80 6.04
N GLY A 245 11.34 22.78 5.60
CA GLY A 245 10.51 22.82 4.40
C GLY A 245 11.31 22.84 3.10
N GLU A 246 12.63 22.64 3.15
CA GLU A 246 13.49 22.81 1.98
C GLU A 246 13.56 21.58 1.08
N LYS A 247 13.23 20.41 1.64
CA LYS A 247 13.33 19.12 0.95
C LYS A 247 12.08 18.28 1.17
N LEU A 248 11.57 17.72 0.10
CA LEU A 248 10.63 16.61 0.11
C LEU A 248 11.41 15.31 0.07
N GLN A 249 11.08 14.37 0.96
CA GLN A 249 11.69 13.05 1.01
C GLN A 249 10.58 11.98 0.99
N LEU A 250 10.73 10.96 0.15
CA LEU A 250 9.81 9.82 0.08
C LEU A 250 10.50 8.53 0.49
N TYR A 251 9.81 7.73 1.28
CA TYR A 251 10.35 6.54 1.92
C TYR A 251 9.47 5.32 1.67
N VAL A 252 10.11 4.16 1.56
CA VAL A 252 9.47 2.85 1.76
C VAL A 252 9.70 2.45 3.22
N ALA A 253 8.63 2.25 3.99
CA ALA A 253 8.72 1.89 5.39
C ALA A 253 9.24 0.45 5.55
N ASN A 254 10.18 0.26 6.46
CA ASN A 254 10.79 -1.04 6.70
C ASN A 254 9.98 -1.81 7.76
N ARG A 255 9.32 -2.90 7.34
CA ARG A 255 8.47 -3.71 8.21
C ARG A 255 9.21 -4.39 9.34
N ASP A 256 10.45 -4.77 9.12
CA ASP A 256 11.24 -5.55 10.09
C ASP A 256 11.65 -4.72 11.30
N THR A 257 11.55 -3.39 11.20
CA THR A 257 12.18 -2.47 12.15
C THR A 257 11.27 -2.01 13.28
N GLY A 258 10.01 -2.47 13.29
CA GLY A 258 9.05 -2.17 14.34
C GLY A 258 8.89 -0.66 14.57
N GLU A 259 8.77 -0.23 15.83
CA GLU A 259 8.59 1.18 16.19
C GLU A 259 9.81 2.08 15.89
N TYR A 260 10.96 1.51 15.54
CA TYR A 260 12.17 2.28 15.26
C TYR A 260 12.22 2.73 13.79
N ARG A 261 11.49 3.81 13.48
CA ARG A 261 11.43 4.51 12.17
C ARG A 261 12.78 5.04 11.63
N GLY A 262 13.91 4.68 12.22
CA GLY A 262 15.24 5.11 11.79
C GLY A 262 15.81 4.33 10.60
N GLN A 263 15.10 3.33 10.08
CA GLN A 263 15.61 2.41 9.06
C GLN A 263 14.72 2.33 7.81
N ASP A 264 13.79 3.26 7.64
CA ASP A 264 12.99 3.35 6.42
C ASP A 264 13.90 3.73 5.23
N SER A 265 13.59 3.15 4.08
CA SER A 265 14.44 3.28 2.90
C SER A 265 14.02 4.51 2.09
N LEU A 266 14.88 5.53 2.12
CA LEU A 266 14.73 6.74 1.28
C LEU A 266 14.86 6.35 -0.19
N TYR A 267 13.82 6.61 -0.99
CA TYR A 267 13.83 6.35 -2.43
C TYR A 267 13.69 7.61 -3.28
N TRP A 268 13.36 8.77 -2.69
CA TRP A 268 13.26 10.02 -3.43
C TRP A 268 13.61 11.21 -2.54
N GLU A 269 14.39 12.16 -3.05
CA GLU A 269 14.63 13.44 -2.39
C GLU A 269 14.61 14.56 -3.43
N GLN A 270 13.82 15.61 -3.17
CA GLN A 270 13.68 16.75 -4.06
C GLN A 270 13.76 18.07 -3.29
N TYR A 271 14.55 19.00 -3.81
CA TYR A 271 14.67 20.34 -3.27
C TYR A 271 13.46 21.19 -3.69
N MET A 272 12.70 21.68 -2.71
CA MET A 272 11.45 22.41 -2.97
C MET A 272 11.66 23.74 -3.69
N LYS A 273 12.80 24.40 -3.48
CA LYS A 273 13.12 25.71 -4.08
C LYS A 273 13.53 25.60 -5.55
N THR A 274 14.30 24.57 -5.90
CA THR A 274 14.90 24.42 -7.23
C THR A 274 14.20 23.37 -8.09
N GLY A 275 13.36 22.53 -7.48
CA GLY A 275 12.80 21.34 -8.12
C GLY A 275 13.83 20.23 -8.38
N ALA A 276 15.10 20.44 -8.03
CA ALA A 276 16.18 19.50 -8.31
C ALA A 276 15.99 18.21 -7.52
N VAL A 277 16.10 17.08 -8.20
CA VAL A 277 16.02 15.74 -7.61
C VAL A 277 17.43 15.26 -7.27
N VAL A 278 17.60 14.66 -6.10
CA VAL A 278 18.87 14.02 -5.72
C VAL A 278 18.95 12.65 -6.38
N PRO A 279 20.01 12.37 -7.18
CA PRO A 279 20.17 11.06 -7.83
C PRO A 279 20.24 9.91 -6.83
N MET A 280 19.70 8.75 -7.21
CA MET A 280 19.62 7.56 -6.35
C MET A 280 20.99 7.10 -5.81
N GLU A 281 22.07 7.25 -6.57
CA GLU A 281 23.43 6.93 -6.12
C GLU A 281 23.85 7.77 -4.91
N GLY A 282 23.33 9.00 -4.80
CA GLY A 282 23.50 9.87 -3.65
C GLY A 282 22.71 9.38 -2.43
N LEU A 283 21.52 8.82 -2.64
CA LEU A 283 20.65 8.32 -1.57
C LEU A 283 21.24 7.06 -0.92
N ALA A 284 21.76 6.13 -1.72
CA ALA A 284 22.38 4.89 -1.24
C ALA A 284 23.58 5.15 -0.30
N ARG A 285 24.34 6.22 -0.54
CA ARG A 285 25.50 6.59 0.30
C ARG A 285 25.10 7.14 1.66
N ASN A 286 23.93 7.75 1.78
CA ASN A 286 23.48 8.39 3.02
C ASN A 286 22.86 7.39 4.01
N GLY A 287 22.24 6.31 3.52
CA GLY A 287 21.65 5.27 4.37
C GLY A 287 22.66 4.39 5.14
N VAL A 288 23.92 4.31 4.68
CA VAL A 288 24.90 3.33 5.20
C VAL A 288 25.86 3.92 6.25
N ARG A 289 25.67 5.19 6.68
CA ARG A 289 26.58 5.83 7.65
C ARG A 289 26.63 5.17 9.04
N GLY A 290 25.80 4.15 9.33
CA GLY A 290 25.81 3.40 10.58
C GLY A 290 26.55 2.06 10.61
N ARG A 291 26.97 1.47 9.47
CA ARG A 291 27.65 0.16 9.45
C ARG A 291 28.77 0.11 8.41
N ARG A 292 29.94 0.64 8.77
CA ARG A 292 31.20 0.28 8.11
C ARG A 292 31.42 -1.22 8.36
N ASN A 293 31.17 -2.08 7.36
CA ASN A 293 31.79 -3.40 7.13
C ASN A 293 30.96 -4.38 6.27
N ALA A 294 29.83 -3.99 5.65
CA ALA A 294 29.14 -4.84 4.68
C ALA A 294 29.50 -4.43 3.24
N LEU A 295 30.12 -5.34 2.49
CA LEU A 295 30.40 -5.20 1.06
C LEU A 295 29.07 -5.07 0.29
N ALA A 296 28.89 -3.96 -0.41
CA ALA A 296 27.76 -3.76 -1.30
C ALA A 296 27.89 -4.72 -2.50
N HIS A 297 26.98 -5.69 -2.61
CA HIS A 297 26.76 -6.42 -3.85
C HIS A 297 26.07 -5.45 -4.83
N ILE A 298 26.87 -4.94 -5.77
CA ILE A 298 26.39 -4.10 -6.87
C ILE A 298 25.57 -4.99 -7.82
N PHE A 299 24.29 -4.69 -7.97
CA PHE A 299 23.50 -5.18 -9.10
C PHE A 299 23.89 -4.38 -10.34
N GLN A 300 24.73 -4.97 -11.19
CA GLN A 300 24.84 -4.61 -12.61
C GLN A 300 23.94 -5.57 -13.38
N GLY A 301 22.99 -5.03 -14.14
CA GLY A 301 22.24 -5.78 -15.15
C GLY A 301 20.76 -5.94 -14.84
N VAL A 302 19.98 -4.93 -15.23
CA VAL A 302 18.72 -5.12 -15.96
C VAL A 302 18.68 -4.04 -17.05
#